data_AF-M1AIY8-F1
#
_entry.id   AF-M1AIY8-F1
#
_cell.length_a   1.000
_cell.length_b   1.000
_cell.length_c   1.000
_cell.angle_alpha   90.00
_cell.angle_beta   90.00
_cell.angle_gamma   90.00
#
_symmetry.space_group_name_H-M   'P 1'
#
loop_
_entity.id
_entity.type
_entity.pdbx_description
1 polymer ?
#
loop_
_entity_poly.entity_id
_entity_poly.type
_entity_poly.pdbx_seq_one_letter_code
_entity_poly.pdbx_strand_id
1 'polypeptide(L)'
;MGIGVSRSHLPRIIKKYPEFFVCDIHRALRPRMTYLMHVGLSKREVALMVCRFSPLLGYSIDEVLKPKVEFLMNSMGKPISDVVEYPRYFSYSLEKKIKPRFWVLKGRNMECSLKSMLGKNDEEFAAEFGEGGKMPL
;
A
#
# COMPACT_ATOMS: atom_id res chain seq x y z
N MET A 1 17.94 -0.91 -22.81
CA MET A 1 17.85 -0.77 -21.33
C MET A 1 16.93 -1.86 -20.79
N GLY A 2 17.48 -2.89 -20.15
CA GLY A 2 16.73 -4.07 -19.73
C GLY A 2 15.98 -3.85 -18.41
N ILE A 3 14.70 -4.22 -18.38
CA ILE A 3 14.00 -4.58 -17.15
C ILE A 3 14.87 -5.70 -16.52
N GLY A 4 15.43 -5.49 -15.33
CA GLY A 4 16.41 -6.39 -14.68
C GLY A 4 15.83 -7.74 -14.26
N VAL A 5 15.19 -8.45 -15.19
CA VAL A 5 14.55 -9.74 -15.04
C VAL A 5 15.20 -10.67 -16.06
N SER A 6 15.70 -11.82 -15.59
CA SER A 6 16.27 -12.84 -16.46
C SER A 6 15.26 -13.29 -17.51
N ARG A 7 15.71 -13.43 -18.77
CA ARG A 7 14.86 -13.77 -19.92
C ARG A 7 14.08 -15.07 -19.74
N SER A 8 14.58 -16.00 -18.92
CA SER A 8 13.92 -17.28 -18.62
C SER A 8 12.66 -17.15 -17.76
N HIS A 9 12.50 -16.05 -17.01
CA HIS A 9 11.32 -15.82 -16.16
C HIS A 9 10.23 -14.99 -16.85
N LEU A 10 10.54 -14.39 -18.01
CA LEU A 10 9.62 -13.53 -18.77
C LEU A 10 8.32 -14.24 -19.15
N PRO A 11 8.31 -15.50 -19.65
CA PRO A 11 7.06 -16.14 -20.07
C PRO A 11 6.06 -16.33 -18.93
N ARG A 12 6.54 -16.62 -17.72
CA ARG A 12 5.69 -16.77 -16.52
C ARG A 12 5.13 -15.43 -16.05
N ILE A 13 5.92 -14.37 -16.17
CA ILE A 13 5.50 -13.02 -15.79
C ILE A 13 4.49 -12.47 -16.81
N ILE A 14 4.73 -12.67 -18.11
CA ILE A 14 3.81 -12.30 -19.20
C ILE A 14 2.46 -13.00 -19.05
N LYS A 15 2.48 -14.31 -18.79
CA LYS A 15 1.26 -15.11 -18.62
C LYS A 15 0.45 -14.70 -17.38
N LYS A 16 1.14 -14.26 -16.32
CA LYS A 16 0.52 -13.91 -15.04
C LYS A 16 0.09 -12.44 -14.98
N TYR A 17 0.78 -11.57 -15.71
CA TYR A 17 0.62 -10.12 -15.70
C TYR A 17 0.86 -9.56 -17.13
N PRO A 18 -0.04 -9.79 -18.09
CA PRO A 18 0.11 -9.33 -19.47
C PRO A 18 0.23 -7.79 -19.59
N GLU A 19 -0.29 -7.04 -18.62
CA GLU A 19 -0.16 -5.58 -18.48
C GLU A 19 1.28 -5.09 -18.25
N PHE A 20 2.22 -5.98 -17.90
CA PHE A 20 3.63 -5.65 -17.67
C PHE A 20 4.33 -5.15 -18.95
N PHE A 21 3.81 -5.51 -20.14
CA PHE A 21 4.30 -5.03 -21.44
C PHE A 21 3.56 -3.80 -21.97
N VAL A 22 2.46 -3.39 -21.33
CA VAL A 22 1.72 -2.16 -21.66
C VAL A 22 2.36 -0.93 -21.03
N CYS A 23 3.31 -1.13 -20.10
CA CYS A 23 3.93 -0.05 -19.36
C CYS A 23 5.11 0.62 -20.11
N ASP A 24 4.88 1.08 -21.35
CA ASP A 24 5.71 2.14 -21.94
C ASP A 24 5.25 3.52 -21.44
N ILE A 25 5.11 3.64 -20.13
CA ILE A 25 4.68 4.88 -19.46
C ILE A 25 5.92 5.61 -18.90
N HIS A 26 7.04 5.43 -19.57
CA HIS A 26 8.38 5.70 -19.05
C HIS A 26 8.66 7.17 -18.74
N ARG A 27 7.81 8.14 -19.13
CA ARG A 27 8.08 9.57 -18.88
C ARG A 27 7.22 10.19 -17.77
N ALA A 28 5.91 9.94 -17.75
CA ALA A 28 5.00 10.54 -16.76
C ALA A 28 5.06 9.87 -15.38
N LEU A 29 5.42 8.58 -15.32
CA LEU A 29 5.32 7.78 -14.09
C LEU A 29 6.64 7.54 -13.37
N ARG A 30 7.76 7.91 -14.01
CA ARG A 30 9.09 7.87 -13.41
C ARG A 30 9.15 8.50 -12.02
N PRO A 31 8.58 9.69 -11.77
CA PRO A 31 8.72 10.32 -10.45
C PRO A 31 8.16 9.46 -9.31
N ARG A 32 6.99 8.83 -9.50
CA ARG A 32 6.35 8.01 -8.46
C ARG A 32 7.12 6.71 -8.25
N MET A 33 7.54 6.07 -9.34
CA MET A 33 8.35 4.86 -9.27
C MET A 33 9.69 5.13 -8.58
N THR A 34 10.37 6.23 -8.95
CA THR A 34 11.63 6.65 -8.32
C THR A 34 11.44 6.94 -6.84
N TYR A 35 10.38 7.64 -6.47
CA TYR A 35 10.05 7.90 -5.06
C TYR A 35 9.84 6.59 -4.28
N LEU A 36 8.99 5.69 -4.79
CA LEU A 36 8.72 4.41 -4.14
C LEU A 36 10.00 3.55 -4.00
N MET A 37 10.91 3.63 -4.98
CA MET A 37 12.21 2.97 -4.88
C MET A 37 13.13 3.64 -3.86
N HIS A 38 13.11 4.96 -3.79
CA HIS A 38 13.91 5.73 -2.82
C HIS A 38 13.54 5.41 -1.37
N VAL A 39 12.26 5.13 -1.09
CA VAL A 39 11.79 4.72 0.25
C VAL A 39 12.00 3.23 0.55
N GLY A 40 12.75 2.51 -0.31
CA GLY A 40 13.23 1.16 -0.01
C GLY A 40 12.57 0.03 -0.79
N LEU A 41 11.68 0.31 -1.75
CA LEU A 41 11.09 -0.74 -2.58
C LEU A 41 11.95 -1.09 -3.80
N SER A 42 12.01 -2.36 -4.16
CA SER A 42 12.65 -2.75 -5.41
C SER A 42 11.79 -2.36 -6.62
N LYS A 43 12.45 -2.18 -7.78
CA LYS A 43 11.75 -1.96 -9.06
C LYS A 43 10.69 -3.04 -9.34
N ARG A 44 10.95 -4.28 -8.93
CA ARG A 44 10.03 -5.41 -9.09
C ARG A 44 8.79 -5.23 -8.22
N GLU A 45 8.94 -4.85 -6.96
CA GLU A 45 7.83 -4.62 -6.04
C GLU A 45 6.97 -3.45 -6.50
N VAL A 46 7.58 -2.33 -6.92
CA VAL A 46 6.86 -1.19 -7.48
C VAL A 46 6.05 -1.62 -8.72
N ALA A 47 6.64 -2.41 -9.61
CA ALA A 47 5.91 -2.93 -10.78
C ALA A 47 4.73 -3.83 -10.37
N LEU A 48 4.91 -4.71 -9.38
CA LEU A 48 3.83 -5.55 -8.85
C LEU A 48 2.69 -4.72 -8.24
N MET A 49 3.03 -3.65 -7.51
CA MET A 49 2.03 -2.72 -6.94
C MET A 49 1.20 -2.06 -8.04
N VAL A 50 1.85 -1.60 -9.11
CA VAL A 50 1.21 -0.96 -10.26
C VAL A 50 0.29 -1.92 -10.99
N CYS A 51 0.72 -3.16 -11.25
CA CYS A 51 -0.12 -4.19 -11.87
C CYS A 51 -1.37 -4.49 -11.03
N ARG A 52 -1.22 -4.55 -9.70
CA ARG A 52 -2.33 -4.83 -8.77
C ARG A 52 -3.25 -3.64 -8.54
N PHE A 53 -2.73 -2.43 -8.70
CA PHE A 53 -3.45 -1.19 -8.39
C PHE A 53 -2.91 -0.03 -9.22
N SER A 54 -3.34 0.03 -10.48
CA SER A 54 -2.93 1.06 -11.44
C SER A 54 -3.19 2.51 -10.98
N PRO A 55 -4.23 2.85 -10.16
CA PRO A 55 -4.43 4.22 -9.69
C PRO A 55 -3.28 4.78 -8.86
N LEU A 56 -2.40 3.92 -8.31
CA LEU A 56 -1.20 4.33 -7.57
C LEU A 56 -0.38 5.39 -8.30
N LEU A 57 -0.34 5.28 -9.63
CA LEU A 57 0.45 6.11 -10.53
C LEU A 57 -0.09 7.53 -10.68
N GLY A 58 -1.38 7.74 -10.42
CA GLY A 58 -2.04 9.04 -10.48
C GLY A 58 -1.86 9.87 -9.21
N TYR A 59 -1.36 9.28 -8.12
CA TYR A 59 -1.24 10.01 -6.86
C TYR A 59 -0.08 11.02 -6.86
N SER A 60 -0.34 12.15 -6.21
CA SER A 60 0.67 13.16 -5.88
C SER A 60 1.69 12.57 -4.90
N ILE A 61 2.98 12.83 -5.15
CA ILE A 61 4.03 12.37 -4.25
C ILE A 61 3.88 13.10 -2.92
N ASP A 62 3.82 14.43 -2.96
CA ASP A 62 3.86 15.27 -1.75
C ASP A 62 2.54 15.27 -0.98
N GLU A 63 1.40 15.15 -1.66
CA GLU A 63 0.10 15.23 -0.99
C GLU A 63 -0.45 13.86 -0.57
N VAL A 64 0.00 12.77 -1.21
CA VAL A 64 -0.58 11.44 -1.00
C VAL A 64 0.45 10.40 -0.64
N LEU A 65 1.46 10.16 -1.47
CA LEU A 65 2.37 9.04 -1.26
C LEU A 65 3.27 9.27 -0.03
N LYS A 66 3.90 10.44 0.05
CA LYS A 66 4.86 10.78 1.10
C LYS A 66 4.23 10.83 2.50
N PRO A 67 3.15 11.57 2.74
CA PRO A 67 2.53 11.62 4.07
C PRO A 67 2.07 10.24 4.55
N LYS A 68 1.61 9.38 3.64
CA LYS A 68 1.14 8.03 3.99
C LYS A 68 2.30 7.06 4.23
N VAL A 69 3.38 7.12 3.44
CA VAL A 69 4.60 6.33 3.72
C VAL A 69 5.21 6.73 5.07
N GLU A 70 5.33 8.03 5.34
CA GLU A 70 5.86 8.52 6.61
C GLU A 70 4.99 8.07 7.79
N PHE A 71 3.67 8.14 7.67
CA PHE A 71 2.78 7.64 8.72
C PHE A 71 2.93 6.13 8.93
N LEU A 72 2.98 5.35 7.85
CA LEU A 72 3.17 3.89 7.91
C LEU A 72 4.45 3.52 8.68
N MET A 73 5.58 4.10 8.30
CA MET A 73 6.88 3.71 8.85
C MET A 73 7.13 4.33 10.22
N ASN A 74 6.84 5.62 10.40
CA ASN A 74 7.24 6.36 11.59
C ASN A 74 6.18 6.31 12.70
N SER A 75 4.89 6.29 12.34
CA SER A 75 3.80 6.27 13.33
C SER A 75 3.30 4.86 13.59
N MET A 76 3.07 4.06 12.53
CA MET A 76 2.58 2.69 12.68
C MET A 76 3.68 1.67 12.94
N GLY A 77 4.96 2.02 12.72
CA GLY A 77 6.09 1.10 12.90
C GLY A 77 6.10 -0.05 11.90
N LYS A 78 5.37 0.06 10.78
CA LYS A 78 5.22 -1.00 9.79
C LYS A 78 6.30 -0.91 8.71
N PRO A 79 6.77 -2.06 8.19
CA PRO A 79 7.74 -2.05 7.11
C PRO A 79 7.10 -1.53 5.82
N ILE A 80 7.91 -0.91 4.95
CA ILE A 80 7.45 -0.43 3.64
C ILE A 80 6.90 -1.56 2.76
N SER A 81 7.31 -2.81 2.99
CA SER A 81 6.79 -3.99 2.27
C SER A 81 5.28 -4.20 2.45
N ASP A 82 4.66 -3.71 3.54
CA ASP A 82 3.21 -3.84 3.75
C ASP A 82 2.40 -3.19 2.62
N VAL A 83 2.92 -2.12 1.98
CA VAL A 83 2.22 -1.51 0.83
C VAL A 83 2.36 -2.31 -0.46
N VAL A 84 3.34 -3.20 -0.55
CA VAL A 84 3.47 -4.14 -1.68
C VAL A 84 2.37 -5.20 -1.61
N GLU A 85 2.07 -5.68 -0.40
CA GLU A 85 0.99 -6.62 -0.14
C GLU A 85 -0.38 -5.97 -0.36
N TYR A 86 -0.53 -4.70 0.02
CA TYR A 86 -1.79 -3.98 -0.07
C TYR A 86 -1.66 -2.55 -0.63
N PRO A 87 -1.43 -2.39 -1.96
CA PRO A 87 -1.20 -1.06 -2.58
C PRO A 87 -2.39 -0.10 -2.48
N ARG A 88 -3.61 -0.64 -2.29
CA ARG A 88 -4.84 0.13 -2.04
C ARG A 88 -4.74 1.00 -0.77
N TYR A 89 -3.78 0.75 0.12
CA TYR A 89 -3.43 1.64 1.21
C TYR A 89 -3.42 3.12 0.79
N PHE A 90 -2.82 3.45 -0.35
CA PHE A 90 -2.71 4.82 -0.85
C PHE A 90 -4.04 5.45 -1.29
N SER A 91 -5.11 4.67 -1.47
CA SER A 91 -6.42 5.22 -1.82
C SER A 91 -7.24 5.69 -0.62
N TYR A 92 -6.92 5.23 0.59
CA TYR A 92 -7.68 5.60 1.78
C TYR A 92 -7.27 6.97 2.31
N SER A 93 -8.21 7.75 2.81
CA SER A 93 -7.92 9.03 3.45
C SER A 93 -7.03 8.82 4.68
N LEU A 94 -5.93 9.59 4.76
CA LEU A 94 -5.04 9.54 5.91
C LEU A 94 -5.76 9.97 7.19
N GLU A 95 -6.47 11.10 7.13
CA GLU A 95 -7.16 11.69 8.27
C GLU A 95 -8.49 10.99 8.60
N LYS A 96 -9.28 10.61 7.58
CA LYS A 96 -10.63 10.08 7.83
C LYS A 96 -10.68 8.57 8.06
N LYS A 97 -9.65 7.81 7.67
CA LYS A 97 -9.69 6.34 7.79
C LYS A 97 -8.43 5.72 8.38
N ILE A 98 -7.25 6.09 7.88
CA ILE A 98 -6.00 5.44 8.31
C ILE A 98 -5.68 5.77 9.77
N LYS A 99 -5.59 7.06 10.12
CA LYS A 99 -5.28 7.49 11.49
C LYS A 99 -6.32 7.02 12.51
N PRO A 100 -7.64 7.22 12.32
CA PRO A 100 -8.63 6.80 13.31
C PRO A 100 -8.54 5.30 13.65
N ARG A 101 -8.44 4.45 12.61
CA ARG A 101 -8.33 3.00 12.81
C ARG A 101 -7.02 2.59 13.47
N PHE A 102 -5.92 3.29 13.15
CA PHE A 102 -4.62 2.99 13.77
C PHE A 102 -4.65 3.28 15.27
N TRP A 103 -5.20 4.43 15.67
CA TRP A 103 -5.25 4.81 17.08
C TRP A 103 -6.15 3.89 17.91
N VAL A 104 -7.25 3.40 17.33
CA VAL A 104 -8.09 2.36 17.95
C VAL A 104 -7.28 1.11 18.24
N LEU A 105 -6.55 0.59 17.25
CA LEU A 105 -5.72 -0.61 17.40
C LEU A 105 -4.57 -0.40 18.39
N LYS A 106 -3.88 0.74 18.30
CA LYS A 106 -2.78 1.09 19.19
C LYS A 106 -3.23 1.20 20.66
N GLY A 107 -4.37 1.84 20.92
CA GLY A 107 -4.94 1.94 22.27
C GLY A 107 -5.31 0.58 22.87
N ARG A 108 -5.53 -0.43 22.02
CA ARG A 108 -5.83 -1.81 22.41
C ARG A 108 -4.61 -2.74 22.34
N ASN A 109 -3.43 -2.20 22.02
CA ASN A 109 -2.20 -2.97 21.78
C ASN A 109 -2.40 -4.12 20.77
N MET A 110 -3.19 -3.88 19.73
CA MET A 110 -3.49 -4.85 18.67
C MET A 110 -2.69 -4.52 17.41
N GLU A 111 -2.21 -5.56 16.74
CA GLU A 111 -1.59 -5.45 15.43
C GLU A 111 -2.36 -6.28 14.39
N CYS A 112 -2.45 -5.75 13.18
CA CYS A 112 -3.01 -6.49 12.04
C CYS A 112 -2.42 -5.99 10.71
N SER A 113 -2.74 -6.68 9.61
CA SER A 113 -2.32 -6.27 8.27
C SER A 113 -3.08 -5.03 7.78
N LEU A 114 -2.50 -4.27 6.86
CA LEU A 114 -3.18 -3.11 6.25
C LEU A 114 -4.51 -3.49 5.60
N LYS A 115 -4.58 -4.67 4.97
CA LYS A 115 -5.81 -5.19 4.38
C LYS A 115 -6.87 -5.45 5.45
N SER A 116 -6.50 -6.09 6.57
CA SER A 116 -7.42 -6.37 7.67
C SER A 116 -7.93 -5.06 8.31
N MET A 117 -7.04 -4.09 8.48
CA MET A 117 -7.34 -2.80 9.07
C MET A 117 -8.22 -1.93 8.17
N LEU A 118 -7.92 -1.81 6.87
CA LEU A 118 -8.48 -0.77 5.99
C LEU A 118 -9.45 -1.30 4.93
N GLY A 119 -9.35 -2.58 4.59
CA GLY A 119 -10.20 -3.24 3.60
C GLY A 119 -11.64 -3.39 4.05
N LYS A 120 -11.86 -3.42 5.37
CA LYS A 120 -13.18 -3.52 5.99
C LYS A 120 -13.97 -2.22 5.92
N ASN A 121 -15.30 -2.33 5.88
CA ASN A 121 -16.18 -1.20 6.18
C ASN A 121 -16.10 -0.84 7.69
N ASP A 122 -16.87 0.13 8.16
CA ASP A 122 -16.78 0.58 9.56
C ASP A 122 -17.44 -0.40 10.53
N GLU A 123 -18.54 -1.04 10.14
CA GLU A 123 -19.23 -2.05 10.94
C GLU A 123 -18.38 -3.31 11.12
N GLU A 124 -17.78 -3.82 10.06
CA GLU A 124 -16.87 -4.97 10.08
C GLU A 124 -15.61 -4.68 10.91
N PHE A 125 -15.06 -3.46 10.78
CA PHE A 125 -13.92 -3.06 11.59
C PHE A 125 -14.29 -2.97 13.07
N ALA A 126 -15.47 -2.41 13.38
CA ALA A 126 -15.97 -2.34 14.76
C ALA A 126 -16.36 -3.71 15.33
N ALA A 127 -16.87 -4.63 14.53
CA ALA A 127 -17.20 -5.97 15.00
C ALA A 127 -15.94 -6.77 15.38
N GLU A 128 -14.87 -6.64 14.61
CA GLU A 128 -13.63 -7.38 14.85
C GLU A 128 -12.72 -6.71 15.88
N PHE A 129 -12.64 -5.38 15.82
CA PHE A 129 -11.69 -4.62 16.65
C PHE A 129 -12.37 -3.74 17.69
N GLY A 130 -13.69 -3.55 17.64
CA GLY A 130 -14.46 -2.73 18.58
C GLY A 130 -14.68 -3.38 19.94
N GLU A 131 -15.44 -2.71 20.80
CA GLU A 131 -15.59 -3.12 22.19
C GLU A 131 -16.56 -4.27 22.36
N GLY A 132 -16.01 -5.47 22.52
CA GLY A 132 -16.68 -6.58 23.21
C GLY A 132 -16.59 -6.46 24.73
N GLY A 133 -16.91 -5.30 25.32
CA GLY A 133 -16.87 -5.08 26.77
C GLY A 133 -17.78 -3.93 27.20
N LYS A 134 -18.78 -4.24 28.02
CA LYS A 134 -19.79 -3.31 28.56
C LYS A 134 -19.18 -1.98 29.05
N MET A 135 -19.83 -0.86 28.70
CA MET A 135 -19.72 0.39 29.46
C MET A 135 -20.12 0.10 30.93
N PRO A 136 -19.32 0.51 31.93
CA PRO A 136 -19.83 0.66 33.27
C PRO A 136 -20.86 1.81 33.28
N LEU A 137 -21.92 1.60 34.05
CA LEU A 137 -23.14 2.40 34.17
C LEU A 137 -22.92 3.92 34.19
#